data_AF-A0A3D6BI20-F1
#
_entry.id   AF-A0A3D6BI20-F1
#
_cell.length_a   1.000
_cell.length_b   1.000
_cell.length_c   1.000
_cell.angle_alpha   90.00
_cell.angle_beta   90.00
_cell.angle_gamma   90.00
#
_symmetry.space_group_name_H-M   'P 1'
#
loop_
_entity.id
_entity.type
_entity.pdbx_description
1 polymer ?
#
loop_
_entity_poly.entity_id
_entity_poly.type
_entity_poly.pdbx_seq_one_letter_code
_entity_poly.pdbx_strand_id
1 'polypeptide(L)' 'MDSIIFIKKYEAYLNEIQRVVKPEYQSVIDDLLQIDPHDLVSPDDWFSDAYCARGLVWSLFLLKVREKGQTINGGK' A
#
# COMPACT_ATOMS: atom_id res chain seq x y z
N MET A 1 5.40 5.67 -15.68
CA MET A 1 4.01 5.21 -15.47
C MET A 1 3.27 6.37 -14.86
N ASP A 2 2.22 6.77 -15.57
CA ASP A 2 1.35 7.88 -15.21
C ASP A 2 0.57 7.62 -13.92
N SER A 3 0.28 8.69 -13.16
CA SER A 3 -0.53 8.67 -11.93
C SER A 3 -1.90 8.02 -12.14
N ILE A 4 -2.55 8.25 -13.30
CA ILE A 4 -3.83 7.62 -13.66
C ILE A 4 -3.69 6.10 -13.78
N ILE A 5 -2.56 5.62 -14.31
CA ILE A 5 -2.29 4.19 -14.43
C ILE A 5 -2.01 3.60 -13.04
N PHE A 6 -1.35 4.35 -12.15
CA PHE A 6 -1.13 3.93 -10.77
C PHE A 6 -2.46 3.73 -10.04
N ILE A 7 -3.34 4.73 -10.08
CA ILE A 7 -4.67 4.70 -9.47
C ILE A 7 -5.44 3.45 -9.90
N LYS A 8 -5.48 3.17 -11.21
CA LYS A 8 -6.17 1.99 -11.76
C LYS A 8 -5.56 0.65 -11.33
N LYS A 9 -4.29 0.63 -10.94
CA LYS A 9 -3.56 -0.58 -10.55
C LYS A 9 -3.38 -0.74 -9.04
N TYR A 10 -3.74 0.27 -8.25
CA TYR A 10 -3.51 0.28 -6.81
C TYR A 10 -4.05 -0.96 -6.11
N GLU A 11 -5.32 -1.29 -6.34
CA GLU A 11 -5.96 -2.48 -5.76
C GLU A 11 -5.29 -3.78 -6.24
N ALA A 12 -4.89 -3.85 -7.51
CA ALA A 12 -4.16 -5.01 -8.03
C ALA A 12 -2.82 -5.20 -7.32
N TYR A 13 -2.11 -4.12 -6.99
CA TYR A 13 -0.88 -4.19 -6.21
C TYR A 13 -1.12 -4.65 -4.76
N LEU A 14 -2.21 -4.21 -4.12
CA LEU A 14 -2.59 -4.73 -2.80
C LEU A 14 -2.94 -6.23 -2.85
N ASN A 15 -3.65 -6.68 -3.88
CA ASN A 15 -3.94 -8.10 -4.11
C ASN A 15 -2.66 -8.93 -4.33
N GLU A 16 -1.64 -8.38 -5.00
CA GLU A 16 -0.33 -9.03 -5.12
C GLU A 16 0.33 -9.21 -3.74
N ILE A 17 0.32 -8.17 -2.89
CA ILE A 17 0.85 -8.24 -1.53
C ILE A 17 0.09 -9.31 -0.73
N GLN A 18 -1.24 -9.27 -0.76
CA GLN A 18 -2.10 -10.22 -0.04
C GLN A 18 -1.75 -11.69 -0.32
N ARG A 19 -1.36 -12.02 -1.56
CA ARG A 19 -1.00 -13.39 -1.96
C ARG A 19 0.33 -13.90 -1.42
N VAL A 20 1.23 -12.99 -1.01
CA VAL A 20 2.59 -13.35 -0.58
C VAL A 20 2.87 -13.05 0.90
N VAL A 21 1.98 -12.32 1.57
CA VAL A 21 2.06 -12.05 3.01
C VAL A 21 1.25 -13.06 3.81
N LYS A 22 1.58 -13.17 5.09
CA LYS A 22 0.87 -14.08 5.99
C LYS A 22 -0.54 -13.56 6.33
N PRO A 23 -1.51 -14.44 6.62
CA PRO A 23 -2.89 -14.05 6.91
C PRO A 23 -3.08 -13.09 8.09
N GLU A 24 -2.17 -13.08 9.09
CA GLU A 24 -2.26 -12.14 10.21
C GLU A 24 -2.17 -10.66 9.79
N TYR A 25 -1.63 -10.38 8.60
CA TYR A 25 -1.56 -9.03 8.05
C TYR A 25 -2.77 -8.65 7.20
N GLN A 26 -3.80 -9.49 7.10
CA GLN A 26 -5.00 -9.19 6.30
C GLN A 26 -5.63 -7.86 6.73
N SER A 27 -5.73 -7.62 8.03
CA SER A 27 -6.30 -6.36 8.54
C SER A 27 -5.49 -5.11 8.13
N VAL A 28 -4.22 -5.24 7.76
CA VAL A 28 -3.44 -4.11 7.20
C VAL A 28 -3.83 -3.87 5.75
N ILE A 29 -4.01 -4.95 4.97
CA ILE A 29 -4.48 -4.84 3.59
C ILE A 29 -5.87 -4.21 3.55
N ASP A 30 -6.76 -4.62 4.45
CA ASP A 30 -8.12 -4.08 4.54
C ASP A 30 -8.11 -2.57 4.82
N ASP A 31 -7.22 -2.09 5.71
CA ASP A 31 -7.05 -0.66 5.98
C ASP A 31 -6.54 0.11 4.75
N LEU A 32 -5.58 -0.47 4.01
CA LEU A 32 -5.04 0.14 2.80
C LEU A 32 -6.07 0.18 1.66
N LEU A 33 -6.97 -0.79 1.58
CA LEU A 33 -8.09 -0.79 0.63
C LEU A 33 -9.09 0.35 0.88
N GLN A 34 -9.10 0.94 2.09
CA GLN A 34 -9.93 2.11 2.39
C GLN A 34 -9.29 3.44 1.94
N ILE A 35 -8.02 3.43 1.54
CA ILE A 35 -7.33 4.65 1.10
C ILE A 35 -7.73 4.96 -0.35
N ASP A 36 -8.13 6.21 -0.60
CA ASP A 36 -8.29 6.69 -1.97
C ASP A 36 -6.89 6.84 -2.61
N PRO A 37 -6.56 6.10 -3.68
CA PRO A 37 -5.26 6.22 -4.33
C PRO A 37 -5.01 7.61 -4.94
N HIS A 38 -6.05 8.43 -5.14
CA HIS A 38 -5.90 9.84 -5.52
C HIS A 38 -5.21 10.68 -4.43
N ASP A 39 -5.27 10.27 -3.16
CA ASP A 39 -4.58 10.97 -2.06
C ASP A 39 -3.10 10.58 -1.96
N LEU A 40 -2.67 9.54 -2.68
CA LEU A 40 -1.30 9.02 -2.63
C LEU A 40 -0.38 9.64 -3.69
N VAL A 41 -0.95 10.22 -4.75
CA VAL A 41 -0.20 10.77 -5.89
C VAL A 41 -0.86 12.04 -6.40
N SER A 42 -0.05 12.98 -6.87
CA SER A 42 -0.51 14.15 -7.61
C SER A 42 -0.70 13.81 -9.11
N PRO A 43 -1.52 14.57 -9.86
CA PRO A 43 -1.66 14.38 -11.30
C PRO A 43 -0.32 14.43 -12.06
N ASP A 44 0.61 15.27 -11.60
CA ASP A 44 1.94 15.45 -12.20
C ASP A 44 2.96 14.38 -11.79
N ASP A 45 2.59 13.47 -10.88
CA ASP A 45 3.50 12.41 -10.44
C ASP A 45 3.73 11.38 -11.54
N TRP A 46 4.99 10.98 -11.66
CA TRP A 46 5.42 9.99 -12.62
C TRP A 46 6.32 8.96 -11.97
N PHE A 47 5.96 7.68 -12.11
CA PHE A 47 6.83 6.58 -11.70
C PHE A 47 7.76 6.20 -12.84
N SER A 48 9.04 5.94 -12.58
CA SER A 48 9.97 5.53 -13.64
C SER A 48 9.48 4.27 -14.38
N ASP A 49 8.96 3.30 -13.64
CA ASP A 49 8.35 2.09 -14.17
C ASP A 49 7.26 1.52 -13.23
N ALA A 50 6.69 0.38 -13.59
CA ALA A 50 5.71 -0.32 -12.77
C ALA A 50 6.29 -0.97 -11.50
N TYR A 51 7.60 -1.18 -11.42
CA TYR A 51 8.27 -1.68 -10.22
C TYR A 51 8.38 -0.59 -9.16
N CYS A 52 8.73 0.64 -9.53
CA CYS A 52 8.72 1.79 -8.63
C CYS A 52 7.33 2.02 -8.02
N ALA A 53 6.28 1.95 -8.85
CA ALA A 53 4.90 2.07 -8.41
C ALA A 53 4.50 0.99 -7.39
N ARG A 54 4.89 -0.27 -7.65
CA ARG A 54 4.71 -1.36 -6.68
C ARG A 54 5.47 -1.13 -5.39
N GLY A 55 6.70 -0.61 -5.50
CA GLY A 55 7.55 -0.27 -4.35
C GLY A 55 6.89 0.73 -3.41
N LEU A 56 6.15 1.71 -3.95
CA LEU A 56 5.37 2.65 -3.14
C LEU A 56 4.30 1.93 -2.31
N VAL A 57 3.49 1.05 -2.93
CA VAL A 57 2.42 0.30 -2.24
C VAL A 57 3.01 -0.63 -1.16
N TRP A 58 4.13 -1.31 -1.46
CA TRP A 58 4.87 -2.10 -0.48
C TRP A 58 5.37 -1.26 0.70
N SER A 59 5.85 -0.05 0.44
CA SER A 59 6.31 0.85 1.49
C SER A 59 5.17 1.28 2.41
N LEU A 60 4.00 1.61 1.84
CA LEU A 60 2.79 1.92 2.60
C LEU A 60 2.34 0.73 3.47
N PHE A 61 2.40 -0.49 2.92
CA PHE A 61 2.12 -1.71 3.67
C PHE A 61 3.06 -1.89 4.87
N LEU A 62 4.38 -1.79 4.66
CA LEU A 62 5.35 -1.93 5.74
C LEU A 62 5.19 -0.86 6.83
N LEU A 63 4.86 0.37 6.44
CA LEU A 63 4.56 1.45 7.39
C LEU A 63 3.35 1.11 8.26
N LYS A 64 2.24 0.68 7.66
CA LYS A 64 1.04 0.27 8.41
C LYS A 64 1.27 -0.95 9.30
N VAL A 65 2.02 -1.93 8.83
CA VAL A 65 2.43 -3.09 9.65
C VAL A 65 3.19 -2.62 10.89
N ARG A 66 4.11 -1.66 10.74
CA ARG A 66 4.85 -1.09 11.87
C ARG A 66 3.95 -0.30 12.82
N GLU A 67 3.03 0.50 12.31
CA GLU A 67 2.04 1.25 13.11
C GLU A 67 1.19 0.29 13.96
N LYS A 68 0.67 -0.79 13.36
CA LYS A 68 -0.08 -1.83 14.10
C LYS A 68 0.81 -2.62 15.06
N GLY A 69 2.05 -2.92 14.69
CA GLY A 69 3.02 -3.57 15.59
C GLY A 69 3.32 -2.75 16.84
N GLN A 70 3.34 -1.42 16.72
CA GLN A 70 3.59 -0.50 17.84
C GLN A 70 2.37 -0.35 18.76
N THR A 71 1.14 -0.35 18.24
CA THR A 71 -0.06 -0.30 19.09
C THR A 71 -0.25 -1.56 19.94
N ILE A 72 0.25 -2.72 19.49
CA ILE A 72 0.23 -3.96 20.28
C ILE A 72 1.27 -3.93 21.42
N ASN A 73 2.39 -3.21 21.25
CA ASN A 73 3.48 -3.12 22.25
C ASN A 73 3.44 -1.85 23.12
N GLY A 74 2.57 -0.89 22.80
CA GLY A 74 2.44 0.41 23.49
C GLY A 74 1.41 0.45 24.62
N GLY A 75 0.71 -0.66 24.89
CA GLY A 75 -0.17 -0.80 26.05
C GLY A 75 0.64 -1.11 27.31
N LYS A 76 1.19 -0.06 27.94
CA LYS A 76 1.65 -0.09 29.34
C LYS A 76 0.68 0.69 30.21
#